data_AF-A0A5K0YIY4-F1
#
_entry.id   AF-A0A5K0YIY4-F1
#
_cell.length_a   1.000
_cell.length_b   1.000
_cell.length_c   1.000
_cell.angle_alpha   90.00
_cell.angle_beta   90.00
_cell.angle_gamma   90.00
#
_symmetry.space_group_name_H-M   'P 1'
#
loop_
_entity.id
_entity.type
_entity.pdbx_description
1 polymer ?
#
loop_
_entity_poly.entity_id
_entity_poly.type
_entity_poly.pdbx_seq_one_letter_code
_entity_poly.pdbx_strand_id
1 'polypeptide(L)'
;MATTGRSPQALVFLLCFSSFTLIVVLGQGEVPSALLSLSNVTDQFRLLSFKSLVTKDPYIVLSNWNSNISFCVWNGASCSPGLQG
;
A
#
# COMPACT_ATOMS: atom_id res chain seq x y z
N MET A 1 -46.39 -29.14 -14.08
CA MET A 1 -45.77 -28.03 -13.33
C MET A 1 -44.31 -28.40 -13.10
N ALA A 2 -43.40 -27.85 -13.90
CA ALA A 2 -41.97 -28.10 -13.73
C ALA A 2 -41.48 -27.23 -12.58
N THR A 3 -41.17 -27.85 -11.44
CA THR A 3 -40.44 -27.17 -10.37
C THR A 3 -38.99 -27.04 -10.83
N THR A 4 -38.58 -25.82 -11.16
CA THR A 4 -37.17 -25.47 -11.32
C THR A 4 -36.49 -25.57 -9.96
N GLY A 5 -36.13 -26.79 -9.58
CA GLY A 5 -35.33 -27.07 -8.39
C GLY A 5 -33.98 -26.40 -8.54
N ARG A 6 -33.77 -25.30 -7.82
CA ARG A 6 -32.52 -24.55 -7.82
C ARG A 6 -31.43 -25.44 -7.19
N SER A 7 -30.58 -26.02 -8.05
CA SER A 7 -29.50 -26.91 -7.61
C SER A 7 -28.60 -26.19 -6.59
N PRO A 8 -28.25 -26.82 -5.44
CA PRO A 8 -27.38 -26.22 -4.42
C PRO A 8 -26.02 -25.79 -4.98
N GLN A 9 -25.58 -26.39 -6.08
CA GLN A 9 -24.36 -26.00 -6.80
C GLN A 9 -24.45 -24.59 -7.39
N ALA A 10 -25.62 -24.18 -7.88
CA ALA A 10 -25.83 -22.85 -8.42
C ALA A 10 -25.82 -21.78 -7.32
N LEU A 11 -26.31 -22.11 -6.11
CA LEU A 11 -26.27 -21.20 -4.97
C LEU A 11 -24.83 -20.97 -4.50
N VAL A 12 -24.04 -22.03 -4.36
CA VAL A 12 -22.62 -21.93 -3.99
C VAL A 12 -21.84 -21.10 -5.02
N PHE A 13 -22.07 -21.35 -6.31
CA PHE A 13 -21.42 -20.58 -7.36
C PHE A 13 -21.77 -19.08 -7.33
N LEU A 14 -23.05 -18.74 -7.09
CA LEU A 14 -23.50 -17.36 -6.95
C LEU A 14 -22.91 -16.67 -5.71
N LEU A 15 -22.80 -17.38 -4.58
CA LEU A 15 -22.18 -16.85 -3.37
C LEU A 15 -20.69 -16.60 -3.58
N CYS A 16 -19.97 -17.55 -4.18
CA CYS A 16 -18.56 -17.36 -4.51
C CYS A 16 -18.37 -16.16 -5.42
N PHE A 17 -19.11 -16.09 -6.53
CA PHE A 17 -19.01 -14.98 -7.48
C PHE A 17 -19.29 -13.63 -6.80
N SER A 18 -20.33 -13.56 -5.98
CA SER A 18 -20.65 -12.38 -5.17
C SER A 18 -19.47 -11.97 -4.25
N SER A 19 -18.91 -12.92 -3.49
CA SER A 19 -17.75 -12.66 -2.64
C SER A 19 -16.53 -12.18 -3.43
N PHE A 20 -16.24 -12.79 -4.59
CA PHE A 20 -15.14 -12.34 -5.45
C PHE A 20 -15.37 -10.92 -5.98
N THR A 21 -16.58 -10.62 -6.46
CA THR A 21 -16.90 -9.26 -6.94
C THR A 21 -16.80 -8.22 -5.83
N LEU A 22 -17.22 -8.55 -4.60
CA LEU A 22 -17.12 -7.66 -3.46
C LEU A 22 -15.67 -7.37 -3.09
N ILE A 23 -14.79 -8.38 -3.08
CA ILE A 23 -13.36 -8.21 -2.79
C ILE A 23 -12.71 -7.31 -3.85
N VAL A 24 -13.03 -7.51 -5.14
CA VAL A 24 -12.48 -6.69 -6.23
C VAL A 24 -12.95 -5.24 -6.11
N VAL A 25 -14.23 -5.00 -5.83
CA VAL A 25 -14.79 -3.65 -5.64
C VAL A 25 -14.17 -2.94 -4.44
N LEU A 26 -13.98 -3.65 -3.32
CA LEU A 26 -13.35 -3.08 -2.12
C LEU A 26 -11.84 -2.85 -2.30
N GLY A 27 -11.17 -3.66 -3.14
CA GLY A 27 -9.75 -3.53 -3.44
C GLY A 27 -9.39 -2.37 -4.37
N GLN A 28 -10.37 -1.78 -5.05
CA GLN A 28 -10.19 -0.64 -5.96
C GLN A 28 -10.32 0.73 -5.25
N GLY A 29 -10.24 0.76 -3.92
CA GLY A 29 -10.27 1.99 -3.15
C GLY A 29 -9.09 2.90 -3.51
N GLU A 30 -9.40 4.06 -4.06
CA GLU A 30 -8.46 5.15 -4.28
C GLU A 30 -7.93 5.58 -2.91
N VAL A 31 -6.62 5.44 -2.67
CA VAL A 31 -6.06 5.87 -1.39
C VAL A 31 -6.09 7.41 -1.36
N PRO A 32 -6.83 8.04 -0.43
CA PRO A 32 -6.95 9.49 -0.41
C PRO A 32 -5.57 10.12 -0.21
N SER A 33 -5.29 11.20 -0.96
CA SER A 33 -4.00 11.90 -0.95
C SER A 33 -3.55 12.35 0.45
N ALA A 34 -4.49 12.60 1.35
CA ALA A 34 -4.21 12.91 2.75
C ALA A 34 -3.59 11.71 3.52
N LEU A 35 -4.06 10.49 3.27
CA LEU A 35 -3.47 9.27 3.86
C LEU A 35 -2.08 8.99 3.28
N LEU A 36 -1.87 9.24 1.98
CA LEU A 36 -0.54 9.13 1.35
C LEU A 36 0.43 10.15 1.95
N SER A 37 0.01 11.40 2.13
CA SER A 37 0.82 12.45 2.76
C SER A 37 1.17 12.12 4.22
N LEU A 38 0.20 11.64 5.00
CA LEU A 38 0.44 11.21 6.38
C LEU A 38 1.36 9.99 6.46
N SER A 39 1.22 9.03 5.53
CA SER A 39 2.17 7.93 5.39
C SER A 39 3.56 8.46 5.12
N ASN A 40 3.72 9.36 4.14
CA ASN A 40 5.00 9.95 3.75
C ASN A 40 5.73 10.60 4.94
N VAL A 41 5.00 11.33 5.79
CA VAL A 41 5.53 11.93 7.03
C VAL A 41 5.94 10.85 8.04
N THR A 42 5.11 9.82 8.22
CA THR A 42 5.37 8.70 9.12
C THR A 42 6.58 7.88 8.68
N ASP A 43 6.69 7.63 7.38
CA ASP A 43 7.77 6.88 6.73
C ASP A 43 9.09 7.66 6.81
N GLN A 44 9.06 8.97 6.55
CA GLN A 44 10.25 9.83 6.72
C GLN A 44 10.77 9.79 8.16
N PHE A 45 9.89 9.87 9.16
CA PHE A 45 10.28 9.81 10.57
C PHE A 45 10.88 8.46 10.96
N ARG A 46 10.31 7.35 10.48
CA ARG A 46 10.82 5.99 10.71
C ARG A 46 12.20 5.79 10.12
N LEU A 47 12.42 6.25 8.90
CA LEU A 47 13.71 6.15 8.23
C LEU A 47 14.79 7.02 8.93
N LEU A 48 14.46 8.22 9.40
CA LEU A 48 15.41 9.02 10.19
C LEU A 48 15.73 8.38 11.54
N SER A 49 14.75 7.74 12.17
CA SER A 49 14.96 6.94 13.38
C SER A 49 15.85 5.72 13.10
N PHE A 50 15.69 5.08 11.95
CA PHE A 50 16.61 4.03 11.51
C PHE A 50 18.02 4.57 11.34
N LYS A 51 18.19 5.71 10.67
CA LYS A 51 19.50 6.37 10.50
C LYS A 51 20.19 6.64 11.84
N SER A 52 19.47 7.09 12.88
CA SER A 52 20.08 7.40 14.18
C SER A 52 20.59 6.15 14.92
N LEU A 53 20.02 4.98 14.62
CA LEU A 53 20.45 3.69 15.18
C LEU A 53 21.66 3.10 14.45
N VAL A 54 21.96 3.57 13.23
CA VAL A 54 23.13 3.12 12.47
C VAL A 54 24.38 3.83 13.00
N THR A 55 25.17 3.10 13.80
CA THR A 55 26.39 3.64 14.44
C THR A 55 27.60 3.66 13.52
N LYS A 56 27.61 2.85 12.45
CA LYS A 56 28.69 2.78 11.45
C LYS A 56 28.10 2.78 10.05
N ASP A 57 28.37 3.84 9.29
CA ASP A 57 28.02 3.97 7.88
C ASP A 57 29.31 4.10 7.04
N PRO A 58 30.08 3.02 6.87
CA PRO A 58 31.40 3.06 6.22
C PRO A 58 31.36 3.51 4.76
N TYR A 59 30.21 3.37 4.11
CA TYR A 59 29.97 3.75 2.72
C TYR A 59 29.19 5.06 2.58
N ILE A 60 28.87 5.72 3.71
CA ILE A 60 28.24 7.05 3.74
C ILE A 60 26.89 7.06 2.97
N VAL A 61 26.21 5.91 2.94
CA VAL A 61 24.97 5.73 2.16
C VAL A 61 23.87 6.61 2.73
N LEU A 62 23.83 6.77 4.05
CA LEU A 62 22.78 7.50 4.75
C LEU A 62 23.07 9.02 4.86
N SER A 63 24.14 9.51 4.22
CA SER A 63 24.55 10.91 4.29
C SER A 63 23.47 11.89 3.85
N ASN A 64 22.80 11.59 2.74
CA ASN A 64 21.77 12.46 2.18
C ASN A 64 20.41 12.35 2.88
N TRP A 65 20.24 11.42 3.82
CA TRP A 65 18.99 11.27 4.57
C TRP A 65 18.79 12.48 5.49
N ASN A 66 17.85 13.36 5.14
CA ASN A 66 17.61 14.64 5.82
C ASN A 66 16.11 14.97 5.84
N SER A 67 15.59 15.41 6.99
CA SER A 67 14.17 15.75 7.18
C SER A 67 13.67 16.89 6.29
N ASN A 68 14.57 17.77 5.84
CA ASN A 68 14.21 18.92 5.01
C ASN A 68 13.92 18.55 3.54
N ILE A 69 14.33 17.36 3.09
CA ILE A 69 14.13 16.91 1.70
C ILE A 69 13.24 15.66 1.68
N SER A 70 12.53 15.45 0.57
CA SER A 70 11.72 14.25 0.37
C SER A 70 12.58 12.99 0.50
N PHE A 71 12.12 11.96 1.21
CA PHE A 71 12.89 10.72 1.30
C PHE A 71 13.00 10.00 -0.05
N CYS A 72 12.17 10.33 -1.03
CA CYS A 72 12.25 9.78 -2.38
C CYS A 72 13.56 10.09 -3.10
N VAL A 73 14.29 11.13 -2.67
CA VAL A 73 15.60 11.48 -3.24
C VAL A 73 16.76 10.93 -2.40
N TRP A 74 16.46 10.24 -1.30
CA TRP A 74 17.51 9.65 -0.46
C TRP A 74 18.13 8.44 -1.15
N ASN A 75 19.43 8.28 -0.96
CA ASN A 75 20.16 7.10 -1.42
C ASN A 75 19.52 5.83 -0.84
N GLY A 76 19.21 4.87 -1.71
CA GLY A 76 18.63 3.57 -1.35
C GLY A 76 17.13 3.58 -1.07
N ALA A 77 16.48 4.75 -1.06
CA ALA A 77 15.02 4.83 -1.02
C ALA A 77 14.46 4.73 -2.44
N SER A 78 13.33 4.05 -2.59
CA SER A 78 12.59 4.00 -3.84
C SER A 78 11.15 4.40 -3.58
N CYS A 79 10.70 5.43 -4.26
CA CYS A 79 9.30 5.81 -4.27
C CYS A 79 8.67 5.31 -5.56
N SER A 80 7.60 4.54 -5.44
CA SER A 80 6.70 4.36 -6.57
C SER A 80 6.03 5.70 -6.86
N PRO A 81 5.89 6.11 -8.14
CA PRO A 81 4.88 7.10 -8.49
C PRO A 81 3.55 6.47 -8.05
N GLY A 82 3.03 6.90 -6.91
CA GLY A 82 1.65 6.59 -6.54
C GLY A 82 0.78 7.04 -7.69
N LEU A 83 -0.32 6.33 -7.95
CA LEU A 83 -1.36 6.78 -8.86
C LEU A 83 -1.84 8.16 -8.38
N GLN A 84 -1.19 9.21 -8.88
CA GLN A 84 -1.58 10.59 -8.72
C GLN A 84 -2.52 10.86 -9.90
N GLY A 85 -3.73 10.31 -9.77
CA GLY A 85 -4.90 10.68 -10.55
C GLY A 85 -5.69 11.73 -9.80
#